data_AF-A0A1W9MEQ4-F1
#
_entry.id   AF-A0A1W9MEQ4-F1
#
_cell.length_a   1.000
_cell.length_b   1.000
_cell.length_c   1.000
_cell.angle_alpha   90.00
_cell.angle_beta   90.00
_cell.angle_gamma   90.00
#
_symmetry.space_group_name_H-M   'P 1'
#
loop_
_entity.id
_entity.type
_entity.pdbx_description
1 polymer ?
#
loop_
_entity_poly.entity_id
_entity_poly.type
_entity_poly.pdbx_seq_one_letter_code
_entity_poly.pdbx_strand_id
1 'polypeptide(L)'
;MFNNLRLWAKILVAMGASMGIIGTVLTWTNLANMGSLIREAERSALDAHLKAINNAIAAEGRMAETMSAVIASIPLVQEKFAAGDRGQLSDLFLPGFKTLVKDYGVEQFQFHTPPATSFFRVHKPEKFGDDMTSFRHTVLATNATHKPTRGLEGGVAGLGARGMVPVRHNGNHIGSVEFGMSFGQPFFDNFREQNGVEAGLHILDKKNFKTMAATFGKEPLLGIEVLQKAMGGEPQLDHCIIKGTTHAVYAAPVSDFSGKPIGVIEIAMDSSRYQGTLDASRFTAIVVSLLSILVGLGLAMLIARHLVNRINTVVAGVNRVAQGDLSADISLDGCDEIADLARATREMRGKLHDLAAEVRANAAKVHTAAQEIAGAVEGQAATSTEMSSSVTEITSTMEELSASSTQIADHSKSVVEIANQTLDGSRKGSEAMQTVLGRMNDIRIDNQHSLQEIVELGTKSKQISKVMEIINAVADQTKLIAFNAALEASSAGEAGKRFSVVAGEIRRLADSVTESTSEIESKISEIQDSINRLVITSEKGASGIAAGTAASANTADHLNEIVNAASHTTNAAQQISLSTQQQKTASNQVVVALREIVGASSHTAQSITRISQISKDMSGLSARLEELVRQFKLSDTD
;
A
#
# COMPACT_ATOMS: atom_id res chain seq x y z
N MET A 1 -1.74 -34.18 15.40
CA MET A 1 -0.55 -34.21 16.28
C MET A 1 0.59 -33.30 15.79
N PHE A 2 0.80 -33.12 14.47
CA PHE A 2 1.90 -32.29 13.93
C PHE A 2 1.75 -30.76 14.04
N ASN A 3 0.58 -30.22 14.38
CA ASN A 3 0.40 -28.77 14.43
C ASN A 3 1.04 -28.09 15.64
N ASN A 4 1.19 -28.79 16.78
CA ASN A 4 1.75 -28.23 18.02
C ASN A 4 3.28 -28.42 18.16
N LEU A 5 3.93 -29.07 17.20
CA LEU A 5 5.38 -29.26 17.21
C LEU A 5 6.06 -27.99 16.69
N ARG A 6 7.12 -27.55 17.39
CA ARG A 6 8.01 -26.47 16.89
C ARG A 6 8.61 -26.88 15.54
N LEU A 7 8.89 -25.91 14.67
CA LEU A 7 9.37 -26.16 13.30
C LEU A 7 10.58 -27.11 13.25
N TRP A 8 11.54 -26.95 14.18
CA TRP A 8 12.71 -27.83 14.27
C TRP A 8 12.35 -29.31 14.54
N ALA A 9 11.32 -29.55 15.35
CA ALA A 9 10.86 -30.90 15.68
C ALA A 9 10.12 -31.54 14.50
N LYS A 10 9.41 -30.75 13.68
CA LYS A 10 8.77 -31.25 12.45
C LYS A 10 9.82 -31.70 11.42
N ILE A 11 10.87 -30.91 11.24
CA ILE A 11 11.99 -31.23 10.32
C ILE A 11 12.68 -32.53 10.76
N LEU A 12 12.99 -32.67 12.05
CA LEU A 12 13.62 -33.87 12.59
C LEU A 12 12.75 -35.14 12.41
N VAL A 13 11.46 -35.05 12.71
CA VAL A 13 10.55 -36.19 12.56
C VAL A 13 10.41 -36.61 11.09
N ALA A 14 10.28 -35.65 10.17
CA ALA A 14 10.15 -35.94 8.74
C ALA A 14 11.43 -36.58 8.16
N MET A 15 12.60 -35.98 8.42
CA MET A 15 13.87 -36.51 7.92
C MET A 15 14.22 -37.85 8.57
N GLY A 16 14.04 -37.98 9.90
CA GLY A 16 14.28 -39.24 10.61
C GLY A 16 13.40 -40.38 10.09
N ALA A 17 12.11 -40.12 9.85
CA ALA A 17 11.19 -41.11 9.28
C ALA A 17 11.61 -41.54 7.86
N SER A 18 11.98 -40.59 6.99
CA SER A 18 12.42 -40.90 5.62
C SER A 18 13.69 -41.77 5.59
N MET A 19 14.66 -41.50 6.46
CA MET A 19 15.92 -42.25 6.49
C MET A 19 15.76 -43.63 7.12
N GLY A 20 14.85 -43.78 8.09
CA GLY A 20 14.47 -45.09 8.62
C GLY A 20 13.82 -46.00 7.56
N ILE A 21 12.94 -45.43 6.73
CA ILE A 21 12.29 -46.17 5.62
C ILE A 21 13.33 -46.59 4.57
N ILE A 22 14.22 -45.69 4.16
CA ILE A 22 15.26 -46.00 3.17
C ILE A 22 16.20 -47.10 3.68
N GLY A 23 16.67 -47.01 4.94
CA GLY A 23 17.55 -48.00 5.53
C GLY A 23 16.91 -49.39 5.64
N THR A 24 15.64 -49.47 6.02
CA THR A 24 14.91 -50.73 6.12
C THR A 24 14.65 -51.39 4.75
N VAL A 25 14.33 -50.61 3.72
CA VAL A 25 14.12 -51.14 2.37
C VAL A 25 15.43 -51.66 1.75
N LEU A 26 16.53 -50.93 1.91
CA LEU A 26 17.84 -51.33 1.38
C LEU A 26 18.37 -52.60 2.04
N THR A 27 18.24 -52.72 3.36
CA THR A 27 18.66 -53.91 4.11
C THR A 27 17.86 -55.14 3.74
N TRP A 28 16.52 -55.01 3.68
CA TRP A 28 15.66 -56.10 3.23
C TRP A 28 16.04 -56.59 1.84
N THR A 29 16.23 -55.68 0.90
CA THR A 29 16.55 -56.01 -0.50
C THR A 29 17.90 -56.73 -0.62
N ASN A 30 18.92 -56.26 0.11
CA ASN A 30 20.24 -56.89 0.11
C ASN A 30 20.21 -58.32 0.68
N LEU A 31 19.49 -58.52 1.79
CA LEU A 31 19.33 -59.82 2.43
C LEU A 31 18.55 -60.82 1.59
N ALA A 32 17.47 -60.37 0.94
CA ALA A 32 16.68 -61.21 0.05
C ALA A 32 17.50 -61.70 -1.15
N ASN A 33 18.30 -60.82 -1.77
CA ASN A 33 19.16 -61.15 -2.91
C ASN A 33 20.27 -62.15 -2.55
N MET A 34 20.86 -62.04 -1.35
CA MET A 34 21.91 -62.95 -0.93
C MET A 34 21.37 -64.37 -0.67
N GLY A 35 20.15 -64.47 -0.11
CA GLY A 35 19.51 -65.76 0.16
C GLY A 35 19.11 -66.54 -1.10
N SER A 36 18.76 -65.86 -2.20
CA SER A 36 18.50 -66.53 -3.48
C SER A 36 19.78 -67.05 -4.13
N LEU A 37 20.86 -66.26 -4.13
CA LEU A 37 22.15 -66.63 -4.73
C LEU A 37 22.76 -67.90 -4.12
N ILE A 38 22.65 -68.09 -2.80
CA ILE A 38 23.22 -69.25 -2.12
C ILE A 38 22.46 -70.54 -2.45
N ARG A 39 21.13 -70.51 -2.48
CA ARG A 39 20.33 -71.69 -2.87
C ARG A 39 20.60 -72.12 -4.31
N GLU A 40 20.84 -71.16 -5.19
CA GLU A 40 21.20 -71.43 -6.58
C GLU A 40 22.61 -72.03 -6.70
N ALA A 41 23.57 -71.54 -5.92
CA ALA A 41 24.92 -72.11 -5.84
C ALA A 41 24.93 -73.56 -5.31
N GLU A 42 24.19 -73.84 -4.23
CA GLU A 42 24.06 -75.20 -3.67
C GLU A 42 23.48 -76.19 -4.69
N ARG A 43 22.38 -75.79 -5.36
CA ARG A 43 21.73 -76.62 -6.38
C ARG A 43 22.67 -76.90 -7.56
N SER A 44 23.39 -75.89 -8.03
CA SER A 44 24.32 -76.04 -9.16
C SER A 44 25.50 -76.97 -8.83
N ALA A 45 26.02 -76.91 -7.60
CA ALA A 45 27.12 -77.79 -7.17
C ALA A 45 26.68 -79.25 -7.05
N LEU A 46 25.51 -79.49 -6.45
CA LEU A 46 24.98 -80.84 -6.27
C LEU A 46 24.57 -81.50 -7.59
N ASP A 47 24.05 -80.73 -8.56
CA ASP A 47 23.77 -81.24 -9.91
C ASP A 47 25.05 -81.71 -10.63
N ALA A 48 26.18 -81.03 -10.40
CA ALA A 48 27.47 -81.44 -10.94
C ALA A 48 27.93 -82.79 -10.36
N HIS A 49 27.76 -83.00 -9.05
CA HIS A 49 28.08 -84.30 -8.42
C HIS A 49 27.14 -85.42 -8.87
N LEU A 50 25.86 -85.13 -9.11
CA LEU A 50 24.91 -86.10 -9.68
C LEU A 50 25.32 -86.54 -11.09
N LYS A 51 25.78 -85.61 -11.92
CA LYS A 51 26.36 -85.96 -13.23
C LYS A 51 27.61 -86.81 -13.08
N ALA A 52 28.47 -86.51 -12.11
CA ALA A 52 29.69 -87.28 -11.84
C ALA A 52 29.38 -88.74 -11.48
N ILE A 53 28.42 -88.99 -10.58
CA ILE A 53 28.09 -90.37 -10.16
C ILE A 53 27.44 -91.18 -11.29
N ASN A 54 26.55 -90.56 -12.08
CA ASN A 54 25.96 -91.20 -13.25
C ASN A 54 27.01 -91.53 -14.32
N ASN A 55 27.99 -90.66 -14.52
CA ASN A 55 29.11 -90.93 -15.42
C ASN A 55 29.99 -92.08 -14.95
N ALA A 56 30.23 -92.18 -13.63
CA ALA A 56 30.96 -93.28 -13.02
C ALA A 56 30.22 -94.62 -13.19
N ILE A 57 28.90 -94.65 -12.95
CA ILE A 57 28.04 -95.83 -13.21
C ILE A 57 28.13 -96.25 -14.69
N ALA A 58 28.04 -95.29 -15.61
CA ALA A 58 28.13 -95.57 -17.04
C ALA A 58 29.53 -96.06 -17.45
N ALA A 59 30.59 -95.66 -16.76
CA ALA A 59 31.95 -96.14 -17.00
C ALA A 59 32.12 -97.61 -16.64
N GLU A 60 31.57 -98.05 -15.50
CA GLU A 60 31.55 -99.47 -15.10
C GLU A 60 30.85 -100.35 -16.15
N GLY A 61 29.67 -99.92 -16.61
CA GLY A 61 28.94 -100.63 -17.67
C GLY A 61 29.71 -100.70 -19.00
N ARG A 62 30.40 -99.61 -19.39
CA ARG A 62 31.27 -99.59 -20.58
C ARG A 62 32.47 -100.53 -20.44
N MET A 63 33.08 -100.60 -19.26
CA MET A 63 34.20 -101.49 -19.01
C MET A 63 33.77 -102.96 -19.15
N ALA A 64 32.63 -103.33 -18.56
CA ALA A 64 32.04 -104.66 -18.71
C ALA A 64 31.73 -105.02 -20.18
N GLU A 65 31.16 -104.07 -20.95
CA GLU A 65 30.88 -104.27 -22.37
C GLU A 65 32.17 -104.48 -23.17
N THR A 66 33.21 -103.68 -22.88
CA THR A 66 34.50 -103.77 -23.56
C THR A 66 35.16 -105.12 -23.33
N MET A 67 35.16 -105.62 -22.08
CA MET A 67 35.67 -106.96 -21.78
C MET A 67 34.88 -108.05 -22.52
N SER A 68 33.55 -107.93 -22.56
CA SER A 68 32.68 -108.85 -23.31
C SER A 68 32.98 -108.83 -24.80
N ALA A 69 33.22 -107.66 -25.39
CA ALA A 69 33.54 -107.51 -26.81
C ALA A 69 34.85 -108.19 -27.20
N VAL A 70 35.87 -108.04 -26.36
CA VAL A 70 37.17 -108.71 -26.55
C VAL A 70 36.97 -110.22 -26.57
N ILE A 71 36.26 -110.77 -25.59
CA ILE A 71 36.02 -112.23 -25.52
C ILE A 71 35.16 -112.72 -26.70
N ALA A 72 34.10 -112.00 -27.07
CA ALA A 72 33.22 -112.37 -28.18
C ALA A 72 33.94 -112.44 -29.53
N SER A 73 35.06 -111.72 -29.67
CA SER A 73 35.80 -111.57 -30.92
C SER A 73 36.93 -112.59 -31.10
N ILE A 74 37.21 -113.42 -30.09
CA ILE A 74 38.28 -114.44 -30.18
C ILE A 74 37.78 -115.62 -31.02
N PRO A 75 38.43 -115.95 -32.17
CA PRO A 75 37.95 -117.01 -33.06
C PRO A 75 37.83 -118.38 -32.38
N LEU A 76 38.79 -118.71 -31.50
CA LEU A 76 38.76 -119.95 -30.70
C LEU A 76 37.51 -120.00 -29.79
N VAL A 77 37.11 -118.89 -29.20
CA VAL A 77 35.90 -118.82 -28.37
C VAL A 77 34.66 -119.04 -29.21
N GLN A 78 34.60 -118.41 -30.38
CA GLN A 78 33.47 -118.57 -31.31
C GLN A 78 33.33 -120.03 -31.78
N GLU A 79 34.44 -120.67 -32.13
CA GLU A 79 34.48 -122.07 -32.57
C GLU A 79 34.04 -123.02 -31.44
N LYS A 80 34.65 -122.91 -30.24
CA LYS A 80 34.33 -123.81 -29.11
C LYS A 80 32.93 -123.56 -28.56
N PHE A 81 32.47 -122.31 -28.58
CA PHE A 81 31.10 -122.00 -28.20
C PHE A 81 30.08 -122.56 -29.20
N ALA A 82 30.34 -122.45 -30.52
CA ALA A 82 29.49 -123.06 -31.55
C ALA A 82 29.45 -124.59 -31.46
N ALA A 83 30.58 -125.23 -31.10
CA ALA A 83 30.66 -126.67 -30.91
C ALA A 83 29.99 -127.17 -29.60
N GLY A 84 29.58 -126.27 -28.71
CA GLY A 84 29.04 -126.63 -27.40
C GLY A 84 30.09 -127.14 -26.40
N ASP A 85 31.38 -126.90 -26.65
CA ASP A 85 32.51 -127.40 -25.83
C ASP A 85 32.78 -126.49 -24.62
N ARG A 86 32.06 -126.78 -23.54
CA ARG A 86 32.20 -126.07 -22.26
C ARG A 86 33.52 -126.38 -21.55
N GLY A 87 34.10 -127.56 -21.76
CA GLY A 87 35.34 -127.96 -21.12
C GLY A 87 36.49 -127.05 -21.56
N GLN A 88 36.64 -126.85 -22.86
CA GLN A 88 37.69 -125.97 -23.38
C GLN A 88 37.50 -124.50 -23.02
N LEU A 89 36.26 -124.00 -23.01
CA LEU A 89 35.99 -122.63 -22.55
C LEU A 89 36.33 -122.44 -21.06
N SER A 90 36.17 -123.49 -20.25
CA SER A 90 36.61 -123.47 -18.85
C SER A 90 38.12 -123.37 -18.73
N ASP A 91 38.87 -124.18 -19.46
CA ASP A 91 40.35 -124.15 -19.43
C ASP A 91 40.90 -122.79 -19.89
N LEU A 92 40.23 -122.15 -20.85
CA LEU A 92 40.60 -120.81 -21.36
C LEU A 92 40.40 -119.70 -20.33
N PHE A 93 39.28 -119.69 -19.60
CA PHE A 93 38.86 -118.50 -18.85
C PHE A 93 38.93 -118.60 -17.33
N LEU A 94 38.88 -119.81 -16.78
CA LEU A 94 38.85 -120.00 -15.33
C LEU A 94 40.13 -119.49 -14.61
N PRO A 95 41.35 -119.64 -15.16
CA PRO A 95 42.56 -119.09 -14.54
C PRO A 95 42.57 -117.55 -14.50
N GLY A 96 42.18 -116.89 -15.60
CA GLY A 96 42.20 -115.43 -15.73
C GLY A 96 41.09 -114.73 -14.93
N PHE A 97 39.95 -115.38 -14.74
CA PHE A 97 38.82 -114.79 -14.02
C PHE A 97 39.14 -114.46 -12.55
N LYS A 98 39.97 -115.27 -11.87
CA LYS A 98 40.36 -115.00 -10.47
C LYS A 98 41.08 -113.66 -10.30
N THR A 99 41.90 -113.27 -11.27
CA THR A 99 42.59 -111.97 -11.28
C THR A 99 41.61 -110.83 -11.53
N LEU A 100 40.66 -111.01 -12.46
CA LEU A 100 39.64 -110.01 -12.75
C LEU A 100 38.74 -109.71 -11.55
N VAL A 101 38.42 -110.73 -10.73
CA VAL A 101 37.68 -110.53 -9.47
C VAL A 101 38.49 -109.71 -8.47
N LYS A 102 39.76 -110.08 -8.24
CA LYS A 102 40.58 -109.48 -7.17
C LYS A 102 40.99 -108.04 -7.48
N ASP A 103 41.46 -107.78 -8.70
CA ASP A 103 42.16 -106.54 -9.03
C ASP A 103 41.27 -105.54 -9.78
N TYR A 104 40.18 -106.01 -10.40
CA TYR A 104 39.33 -105.20 -11.27
C TYR A 104 37.85 -105.25 -10.90
N GLY A 105 37.46 -105.90 -9.80
CA GLY A 105 36.09 -105.87 -9.30
C GLY A 105 35.05 -106.54 -10.20
N VAL A 106 35.49 -107.43 -11.09
CA VAL A 106 34.59 -108.24 -11.92
C VAL A 106 33.92 -109.30 -11.05
N GLU A 107 32.60 -109.33 -11.00
CA GLU A 107 31.84 -110.35 -10.25
C GLU A 107 31.26 -111.44 -11.14
N GLN A 108 30.95 -111.10 -12.39
CA GLN A 108 30.25 -112.01 -13.30
C GLN A 108 30.97 -112.10 -14.64
N PHE A 109 31.11 -113.33 -15.11
CA PHE A 109 31.56 -113.65 -16.46
C PHE A 109 30.83 -114.91 -16.92
N GLN A 110 30.03 -114.81 -18.00
CA GLN A 110 29.14 -115.88 -18.43
C GLN A 110 28.83 -115.83 -19.93
N PHE A 111 28.65 -117.01 -20.53
CA PHE A 111 28.16 -117.23 -21.89
C PHE A 111 26.71 -117.73 -21.87
N HIS A 112 25.92 -117.30 -22.85
CA HIS A 112 24.49 -117.58 -22.96
C HIS A 112 24.09 -118.00 -24.38
N THR A 113 23.27 -119.03 -24.52
CA THR A 113 22.63 -119.37 -25.80
C THR A 113 21.27 -118.69 -25.95
N PRO A 114 20.78 -118.45 -27.18
CA PRO A 114 19.46 -117.85 -27.40
C PRO A 114 18.32 -118.76 -26.89
N PRO A 115 17.22 -118.20 -26.33
CA PRO A 115 16.97 -116.77 -26.13
C PRO A 115 17.77 -116.17 -24.93
N ALA A 116 17.83 -116.86 -23.79
CA ALA A 116 18.64 -116.45 -22.63
C ALA A 116 18.94 -117.65 -21.72
N THR A 117 19.50 -118.73 -22.27
CA THR A 117 19.88 -119.91 -21.47
C THR A 117 21.34 -119.82 -21.06
N SER A 118 21.65 -120.09 -19.79
CA SER A 118 23.02 -120.17 -19.29
C SER A 118 23.79 -121.30 -19.98
N PHE A 119 24.82 -120.97 -20.76
CA PHE A 119 25.65 -122.00 -21.39
C PHE A 119 26.87 -122.34 -20.53
N PHE A 120 27.64 -121.32 -20.14
CA PHE A 120 28.83 -121.50 -19.33
C PHE A 120 29.08 -120.30 -18.43
N ARG A 121 29.14 -120.51 -17.12
CA ARG A 121 29.47 -119.50 -16.12
C ARG A 121 30.92 -119.65 -15.70
N VAL A 122 31.80 -118.76 -16.14
CA VAL A 122 33.19 -118.77 -15.69
C VAL A 122 33.27 -118.57 -14.17
N HIS A 123 32.37 -117.74 -13.63
CA HIS A 123 32.29 -117.45 -12.20
C HIS A 123 31.70 -118.59 -11.35
N LYS A 124 30.95 -119.53 -11.95
CA LYS A 124 30.35 -120.73 -11.30
C LYS A 124 30.21 -121.89 -12.31
N PRO A 125 31.32 -122.54 -12.70
CA PRO A 125 31.36 -123.52 -13.80
C PRO A 125 30.35 -124.67 -13.66
N GLU A 126 30.03 -125.05 -12.43
CA GLU A 126 29.10 -126.11 -12.08
C GLU A 126 27.62 -125.81 -12.38
N LYS A 127 27.24 -124.55 -12.64
CA LYS A 127 25.86 -124.16 -12.98
C LYS A 127 25.73 -123.76 -14.45
N PHE A 128 24.91 -124.52 -15.18
CA PHE A 128 24.56 -124.27 -16.57
C PHE A 128 23.17 -124.82 -16.90
N GLY A 129 22.62 -124.43 -18.04
CA GLY A 129 21.35 -124.91 -18.59
C GLY A 129 20.10 -124.24 -18.02
N ASP A 130 20.23 -123.32 -17.07
CA ASP A 130 19.08 -122.59 -16.52
C ASP A 130 18.59 -121.50 -17.47
N ASP A 131 17.27 -121.46 -17.66
CA ASP A 131 16.58 -120.41 -18.40
C ASP A 131 16.53 -119.13 -17.55
N MET A 132 17.08 -118.05 -18.12
CA MET A 132 17.23 -116.76 -17.46
C MET A 132 16.27 -115.69 -18.03
N THR A 133 15.36 -116.08 -18.94
CA THR A 133 14.48 -115.16 -19.67
C THR A 133 13.64 -114.25 -18.75
N SER A 134 13.24 -114.72 -17.56
CA SER A 134 12.38 -113.97 -16.64
C SER A 134 13.08 -112.89 -15.79
N PHE A 135 14.42 -112.87 -15.74
CA PHE A 135 15.16 -111.94 -14.87
C PHE A 135 16.44 -111.36 -15.47
N ARG A 136 16.89 -111.83 -16.64
CA ARG A 136 18.11 -111.36 -17.31
C ARG A 136 17.74 -110.75 -18.65
N HIS A 137 17.07 -109.62 -18.57
CA HIS A 137 16.53 -108.89 -19.70
C HIS A 137 17.63 -108.27 -20.56
N THR A 138 18.80 -107.94 -20.00
CA THR A 138 19.97 -107.51 -20.80
C THR A 138 20.49 -108.61 -21.73
N VAL A 139 20.54 -109.86 -21.27
CA VAL A 139 20.94 -111.03 -22.06
C VAL A 139 19.91 -111.28 -23.16
N LEU A 140 18.63 -111.26 -22.81
CA LEU A 140 17.52 -111.39 -23.75
C LEU A 140 17.58 -110.31 -24.83
N ALA A 141 17.78 -109.04 -24.44
CA ALA A 141 17.90 -107.91 -25.36
C ALA A 141 19.12 -108.06 -26.29
N THR A 142 20.26 -108.48 -25.77
CA THR A 142 21.49 -108.68 -26.56
C THR A 142 21.30 -109.79 -27.60
N ASN A 143 20.73 -110.92 -27.19
CA ASN A 143 20.49 -112.06 -28.08
C ASN A 143 19.35 -111.80 -29.09
N ALA A 144 18.34 -110.99 -28.75
CA ALA A 144 17.26 -110.66 -29.67
C ALA A 144 17.65 -109.58 -30.70
N THR A 145 18.43 -108.57 -30.28
CA THR A 145 18.82 -107.44 -31.13
C THR A 145 20.12 -107.65 -31.89
N HIS A 146 20.92 -108.63 -31.47
CA HIS A 146 22.29 -108.87 -31.94
C HIS A 146 23.19 -107.63 -31.83
N LYS A 147 22.94 -106.76 -30.84
CA LYS A 147 23.77 -105.60 -30.51
C LYS A 147 24.27 -105.70 -29.06
N PRO A 148 25.44 -105.11 -28.75
CA PRO A 148 25.88 -104.98 -27.37
C PRO A 148 24.83 -104.27 -26.50
N THR A 149 24.63 -104.76 -25.27
CA THR A 149 23.76 -104.11 -24.27
C THR A 149 24.58 -103.87 -23.01
N ARG A 150 24.39 -102.73 -22.35
CA ARG A 150 25.01 -102.42 -21.06
C ARG A 150 24.06 -101.68 -20.15
N GLY A 151 24.29 -101.77 -18.85
CA GLY A 151 23.59 -100.99 -17.85
C GLY A 151 23.53 -101.68 -16.51
N LEU A 152 22.84 -101.05 -15.55
CA LEU A 152 22.55 -101.65 -14.26
C LEU A 152 21.42 -102.67 -14.42
N GLU A 153 21.62 -103.87 -13.91
CA GLU A 153 20.54 -104.86 -13.83
C GLU A 153 20.72 -105.78 -12.63
N GLY A 154 19.60 -106.05 -11.95
CA GLY A 154 19.54 -106.98 -10.84
C GLY A 154 19.73 -108.43 -11.29
N GLY A 155 20.54 -109.17 -10.55
CA GLY A 155 20.61 -110.63 -10.65
C GLY A 155 20.48 -111.27 -9.28
N VAL A 156 20.57 -112.61 -9.24
CA VAL A 156 20.47 -113.41 -8.01
C VAL A 156 21.54 -113.03 -6.97
N ALA A 157 22.67 -112.47 -7.41
CA ALA A 157 23.77 -112.01 -6.55
C ALA A 157 23.68 -110.52 -6.14
N GLY A 158 22.69 -109.77 -6.64
CA GLY A 158 22.54 -108.33 -6.40
C GLY A 158 22.52 -107.48 -7.67
N LEU A 159 22.50 -106.17 -7.48
CA LEU A 159 22.59 -105.18 -8.54
C LEU A 159 24.05 -105.07 -9.02
N GLY A 160 24.27 -105.15 -10.32
CA GLY A 160 25.60 -105.01 -10.92
C GLY A 160 25.55 -104.17 -12.20
N ALA A 161 26.67 -103.51 -12.52
CA ALA A 161 26.86 -102.85 -13.80
C ALA A 161 27.37 -103.88 -14.81
N ARG A 162 26.59 -104.13 -15.86
CA ARG A 162 26.82 -105.26 -16.75
C ARG A 162 26.99 -104.79 -18.18
N GLY A 163 27.72 -105.58 -18.95
CA GLY A 163 27.88 -105.40 -20.38
C GLY A 163 27.89 -106.75 -21.07
N MET A 164 27.19 -106.84 -22.19
CA MET A 164 26.96 -108.08 -22.93
C MET A 164 27.18 -107.83 -24.41
N VAL A 165 27.79 -108.80 -25.09
CA VAL A 165 28.07 -108.72 -26.52
C VAL A 165 27.65 -110.03 -27.20
N PRO A 166 26.97 -109.96 -28.36
CA PRO A 166 26.62 -111.15 -29.12
C PRO A 166 27.88 -111.83 -29.67
N VAL A 167 27.94 -113.16 -29.55
CA VAL A 167 28.98 -113.99 -30.14
C VAL A 167 28.47 -114.53 -31.48
N ARG A 168 29.33 -114.48 -32.51
CA ARG A 168 29.02 -114.97 -33.86
C ARG A 168 30.06 -116.00 -34.29
N HIS A 169 29.63 -117.01 -35.04
CA HIS A 169 30.52 -117.96 -35.70
C HIS A 169 30.09 -118.10 -37.16
N ASN A 170 31.02 -117.91 -38.10
CA ASN A 170 30.76 -117.87 -39.55
C ASN A 170 29.61 -116.92 -39.94
N GLY A 171 29.53 -115.76 -39.28
CA GLY A 171 28.51 -114.73 -39.52
C GLY A 171 27.18 -114.94 -38.77
N ASN A 172 26.89 -116.16 -38.31
CA ASN A 172 25.67 -116.49 -37.60
C ASN A 172 25.79 -116.21 -36.10
N HIS A 173 24.75 -115.63 -35.51
CA HIS A 173 24.65 -115.44 -34.05
C HIS A 173 24.43 -116.78 -33.36
N ILE A 174 25.27 -117.09 -32.37
CA ILE A 174 25.24 -118.35 -31.63
C ILE A 174 24.92 -118.17 -30.14
N GLY A 175 24.91 -116.92 -29.66
CA GLY A 175 24.71 -116.59 -28.25
C GLY A 175 25.34 -115.26 -27.87
N SER A 176 25.58 -115.03 -26.59
CA SER A 176 26.23 -113.82 -26.07
C SER A 176 27.20 -114.16 -24.95
N VAL A 177 28.12 -113.23 -24.70
CA VAL A 177 29.02 -113.25 -23.56
C VAL A 177 28.79 -111.99 -22.72
N GLU A 178 28.87 -112.15 -21.41
CA GLU A 178 28.61 -111.12 -20.41
C GLU A 178 29.81 -110.98 -19.47
N PHE A 179 30.11 -109.73 -19.12
CA PHE A 179 30.81 -109.35 -17.90
C PHE A 179 29.91 -108.50 -17.00
N GLY A 180 30.07 -108.63 -15.69
CA GLY A 180 29.40 -107.80 -14.69
C GLY A 180 30.37 -107.33 -13.62
N MET A 181 30.37 -106.03 -13.36
CA MET A 181 31.13 -105.35 -12.30
C MET A 181 30.28 -105.29 -11.03
N SER A 182 30.96 -105.38 -9.87
CA SER A 182 30.33 -105.11 -8.58
C SER A 182 29.78 -103.69 -8.53
N PHE A 183 28.52 -103.53 -8.15
CA PHE A 183 27.93 -102.22 -7.89
C PHE A 183 27.39 -102.16 -6.45
N GLY A 184 28.30 -101.84 -5.52
CA GLY A 184 28.05 -101.84 -4.08
C GLY A 184 28.98 -100.90 -3.31
N GLN A 185 29.23 -101.18 -2.03
CA GLN A 185 29.99 -100.31 -1.13
C GLN A 185 31.34 -99.80 -1.69
N PRO A 186 32.19 -100.63 -2.35
CA PRO A 186 33.47 -100.17 -2.89
C PRO A 186 33.35 -99.04 -3.92
N PHE A 187 32.28 -99.04 -4.73
CA PHE A 187 32.03 -97.98 -5.71
C PHE A 187 31.77 -96.63 -5.02
N PHE A 188 30.91 -96.63 -4.00
CA PHE A 188 30.55 -95.42 -3.26
C PHE A 188 31.71 -94.87 -2.42
N ASP A 189 32.53 -95.75 -1.83
CA ASP A 189 33.73 -95.33 -1.09
C ASP A 189 34.75 -94.64 -2.02
N ASN A 190 35.00 -95.21 -3.21
CA ASN A 190 35.86 -94.60 -4.22
C ASN A 190 35.28 -93.29 -4.76
N PHE A 191 33.95 -93.22 -4.94
CA PHE A 191 33.28 -91.99 -5.37
C PHE A 191 33.45 -90.85 -4.35
N ARG A 192 33.33 -91.15 -3.04
CA ARG A 192 33.59 -90.20 -1.96
C ARG A 192 35.03 -89.70 -1.97
N GLU A 193 36.01 -90.59 -2.10
CA GLU A 193 37.43 -90.20 -2.12
C GLU A 193 37.77 -89.28 -3.30
N GLN A 194 37.17 -89.51 -4.48
CA GLN A 194 37.44 -88.71 -5.67
C GLN A 194 36.69 -87.36 -5.71
N ASN A 195 35.48 -87.30 -5.15
CA ASN A 195 34.59 -86.15 -5.31
C ASN A 195 34.37 -85.34 -4.02
N GLY A 196 34.84 -85.84 -2.87
CA GLY A 196 34.72 -85.15 -1.58
C GLY A 196 33.28 -85.01 -1.07
N VAL A 197 32.36 -85.82 -1.58
CA VAL A 197 30.93 -85.82 -1.19
C VAL A 197 30.51 -87.17 -0.66
N GLU A 198 29.57 -87.15 0.27
CA GLU A 198 28.96 -88.38 0.78
C GLU A 198 27.90 -88.84 -0.22
N ALA A 199 27.84 -90.13 -0.54
CA ALA A 199 26.89 -90.66 -1.51
C ALA A 199 26.34 -92.04 -1.09
N GLY A 200 25.11 -92.31 -1.49
CA GLY A 200 24.44 -93.58 -1.18
C GLY A 200 23.39 -93.95 -2.19
N LEU A 201 23.13 -95.25 -2.31
CA LEU A 201 22.09 -95.82 -3.16
C LEU A 201 21.08 -96.58 -2.32
N HIS A 202 19.82 -96.26 -2.56
CA HIS A 202 18.68 -96.88 -1.91
C HIS A 202 17.76 -97.49 -2.96
N ILE A 203 17.59 -98.81 -2.92
CA ILE A 203 16.70 -99.54 -3.84
C ILE A 203 15.31 -99.65 -3.22
N LEU A 204 14.29 -99.58 -4.07
CA LEU A 204 12.91 -99.77 -3.65
C LEU A 204 12.63 -101.25 -3.34
N ASP A 205 12.30 -101.54 -2.08
CA ASP A 205 11.78 -102.82 -1.62
C ASP A 205 10.32 -102.65 -1.17
N LYS A 206 9.39 -103.02 -2.07
CA LYS A 206 7.94 -102.81 -1.95
C LYS A 206 7.54 -101.34 -1.83
N LYS A 207 7.48 -100.83 -0.59
CA LYS A 207 7.08 -99.45 -0.24
C LYS A 207 8.14 -98.69 0.57
N ASN A 208 9.24 -99.37 0.93
CA ASN A 208 10.36 -98.78 1.67
C ASN A 208 11.62 -98.79 0.82
N PHE A 209 12.56 -97.92 1.18
CA PHE A 209 13.89 -97.89 0.58
C PHE A 209 14.85 -98.71 1.44
N LYS A 210 15.57 -99.63 0.80
CA LYS A 210 16.65 -100.39 1.41
C LYS A 210 17.97 -99.87 0.89
N THR A 211 18.81 -99.37 1.79
CA THR A 211 20.17 -98.93 1.48
C THR A 211 21.00 -100.10 1.00
N MET A 212 21.51 -100.00 -0.22
CA MET A 212 22.41 -100.99 -0.81
C MET A 212 23.86 -100.70 -0.46
N ALA A 213 24.26 -99.45 -0.58
CA ALA A 213 25.59 -98.96 -0.31
C ALA A 213 25.49 -97.47 0.02
N ALA A 214 26.23 -97.00 1.02
CA ALA A 214 26.25 -95.60 1.38
C ALA A 214 27.50 -95.28 2.19
N THR A 215 28.02 -94.07 2.02
CA THR A 215 29.21 -93.61 2.75
C THR A 215 28.87 -92.94 4.09
N PHE A 216 27.60 -92.58 4.30
CA PHE A 216 27.09 -91.84 5.45
C PHE A 216 26.31 -92.69 6.48
N GLY A 217 26.11 -93.99 6.25
CA GLY A 217 25.43 -94.90 7.19
C GLY A 217 24.41 -95.82 6.53
N LYS A 218 23.62 -96.55 7.32
CA LYS A 218 22.62 -97.51 6.79
C LYS A 218 21.26 -96.89 6.52
N GLU A 219 20.97 -95.73 7.09
CA GLU A 219 19.70 -95.01 6.90
C GLU A 219 19.85 -93.94 5.81
N PRO A 220 18.82 -93.70 4.99
CA PRO A 220 18.82 -92.58 4.05
C PRO A 220 18.91 -91.23 4.78
N LEU A 221 19.51 -90.24 4.14
CA LEU A 221 19.67 -88.88 4.68
C LEU A 221 18.35 -88.11 4.66
N LEU A 222 17.55 -88.32 3.61
CA LEU A 222 16.27 -87.68 3.41
C LEU A 222 15.12 -88.61 3.81
N GLY A 223 14.01 -87.98 4.22
CA GLY A 223 12.79 -88.71 4.58
C GLY A 223 12.25 -89.52 3.41
N ILE A 224 11.56 -90.62 3.72
CA ILE A 224 11.00 -91.55 2.72
C ILE A 224 10.11 -90.84 1.69
N GLU A 225 9.33 -89.83 2.11
CA GLU A 225 8.49 -89.04 1.20
C GLU A 225 9.30 -88.26 0.14
N VAL A 226 10.45 -87.71 0.54
CA VAL A 226 11.35 -86.97 -0.34
C VAL A 226 11.99 -87.92 -1.35
N LEU A 227 12.39 -89.11 -0.90
CA LEU A 227 12.93 -90.16 -1.78
C LEU A 227 11.88 -90.69 -2.76
N GLN A 228 10.61 -90.83 -2.35
CA GLN A 228 9.52 -91.20 -3.26
C GLN A 228 9.31 -90.15 -4.35
N LYS A 229 9.38 -88.85 -4.01
CA LYS A 229 9.31 -87.76 -4.99
C LYS A 229 10.50 -87.78 -5.96
N ALA A 230 11.71 -87.99 -5.43
CA ALA A 230 12.92 -88.16 -6.24
C ALA A 230 12.79 -89.33 -7.21
N MET A 231 12.22 -90.45 -6.75
CA MET A 231 11.95 -91.62 -7.59
C MET A 231 10.94 -91.34 -8.72
N GLY A 232 10.04 -90.38 -8.52
CA GLY A 232 9.06 -89.91 -9.51
C GLY A 232 9.65 -89.12 -10.68
N GLY A 233 10.96 -88.83 -10.66
CA GLY A 233 11.68 -88.14 -11.75
C GLY A 233 12.13 -86.72 -11.43
N GLU A 234 11.75 -86.16 -10.29
CA GLU A 234 12.11 -84.79 -9.88
C GLU A 234 13.21 -84.80 -8.81
N PRO A 235 14.46 -84.38 -9.12
CA PRO A 235 15.51 -84.27 -8.11
C PRO A 235 15.08 -83.37 -6.95
N GLN A 236 15.28 -83.85 -5.72
CA GLN A 236 14.94 -83.10 -4.51
C GLN A 236 16.20 -82.57 -3.85
N LEU A 237 16.15 -81.30 -3.42
CA LEU A 237 17.20 -80.64 -2.65
C LEU A 237 16.66 -80.34 -1.26
N ASP A 238 17.36 -80.80 -0.23
CA ASP A 238 17.04 -80.48 1.16
C ASP A 238 18.34 -80.39 1.98
N HIS A 239 18.25 -80.06 3.26
CA HIS A 239 19.40 -79.95 4.15
C HIS A 239 19.28 -80.93 5.32
N CYS A 240 20.39 -81.59 5.65
CA CYS A 240 20.47 -82.45 6.83
C CYS A 240 21.75 -82.18 7.61
N ILE A 241 21.86 -82.78 8.80
CA ILE A 241 23.08 -82.68 9.61
C ILE A 241 23.77 -84.04 9.60
N ILE A 242 24.99 -84.09 9.08
CA ILE A 242 25.84 -85.29 9.08
C ILE A 242 27.01 -84.99 10.01
N LYS A 243 27.19 -85.79 11.07
CA LYS A 243 28.30 -85.66 12.05
C LYS A 243 28.50 -84.22 12.60
N GLY A 244 27.41 -83.47 12.75
CA GLY A 244 27.42 -82.11 13.32
C GLY A 244 27.63 -80.96 12.32
N THR A 245 27.82 -81.24 11.03
CA THR A 245 27.87 -80.19 9.99
C THR A 245 26.64 -80.26 9.08
N THR A 246 26.11 -79.08 8.74
CA THR A 246 24.98 -78.95 7.81
C THR A 246 25.45 -79.30 6.41
N HIS A 247 24.78 -80.27 5.80
CA HIS A 247 24.99 -80.67 4.42
C HIS A 247 23.75 -80.35 3.60
N ALA A 248 23.95 -79.90 2.37
CA ALA A 248 22.93 -79.89 1.35
C ALA A 248 22.91 -81.26 0.67
N VAL A 249 21.74 -81.89 0.62
CA VAL A 249 21.53 -83.25 0.12
C VAL A 249 20.67 -83.21 -1.12
N TYR A 250 21.10 -83.93 -2.15
CA TYR A 250 20.42 -84.05 -3.42
C TYR A 250 20.05 -85.49 -3.69
N ALA A 251 18.75 -85.77 -3.82
CA ALA A 251 18.23 -87.09 -4.15
C ALA A 251 17.73 -87.14 -5.59
N ALA A 252 18.17 -88.14 -6.34
CA ALA A 252 17.78 -88.33 -7.74
C ALA A 252 17.64 -89.83 -8.11
N PRO A 253 16.79 -90.17 -9.09
CA PRO A 253 16.53 -91.55 -9.45
C PRO A 253 17.72 -92.15 -10.22
N VAL A 254 18.04 -93.41 -9.92
CA VAL A 254 18.91 -94.25 -10.75
C VAL A 254 18.06 -95.27 -11.50
N SER A 255 18.37 -95.46 -12.78
CA SER A 255 17.62 -96.34 -13.67
C SER A 255 18.41 -97.59 -14.05
N ASP A 256 17.70 -98.67 -14.36
CA ASP A 256 18.27 -99.85 -15.00
C ASP A 256 18.64 -99.60 -16.47
N PHE A 257 19.18 -100.63 -17.12
CA PHE A 257 19.55 -100.60 -18.55
C PHE A 257 18.40 -100.21 -19.50
N SER A 258 17.13 -100.38 -19.09
CA SER A 258 15.95 -100.04 -19.89
C SER A 258 15.45 -98.62 -19.66
N GLY A 259 16.04 -97.90 -18.70
CA GLY A 259 15.61 -96.57 -18.29
C GLY A 259 14.52 -96.59 -17.21
N LYS A 260 14.23 -97.74 -16.60
CA LYS A 260 13.25 -97.83 -15.51
C LYS A 260 13.94 -97.49 -14.17
N PRO A 261 13.37 -96.59 -13.34
CA PRO A 261 13.92 -96.27 -12.02
C PRO A 261 13.94 -97.52 -11.11
N ILE A 262 15.11 -97.83 -10.57
CA ILE A 262 15.33 -98.97 -9.66
C ILE A 262 15.68 -98.53 -8.24
N GLY A 263 16.08 -97.28 -8.05
CA GLY A 263 16.42 -96.73 -6.75
C GLY A 263 16.65 -95.23 -6.80
N VAL A 264 17.05 -94.66 -5.67
CA VAL A 264 17.41 -93.26 -5.50
C VAL A 264 18.85 -93.18 -5.03
N ILE A 265 19.63 -92.32 -5.66
CA ILE A 265 20.96 -91.93 -5.20
C ILE A 265 20.82 -90.65 -4.40
N GLU A 266 21.40 -90.63 -3.20
CA GLU A 266 21.57 -89.43 -2.40
C GLU A 266 23.03 -88.97 -2.48
N ILE A 267 23.23 -87.67 -2.63
CA ILE A 267 24.55 -87.01 -2.61
C ILE A 267 24.49 -85.86 -1.62
N ALA A 268 25.40 -85.82 -0.66
CA ALA A 268 25.47 -84.78 0.36
C ALA A 268 26.80 -84.03 0.31
N MET A 269 26.70 -82.69 0.29
CA MET A 269 27.81 -81.74 0.27
C MET A 269 27.75 -80.82 1.49
N ASP A 270 28.88 -80.56 2.14
CA ASP A 270 28.97 -79.62 3.27
C ASP A 270 28.59 -78.20 2.84
N SER A 271 27.56 -77.61 3.48
CA SER A 271 27.06 -76.26 3.21
C SER A 271 27.46 -75.22 4.27
N SER A 272 28.25 -75.58 5.27
CA SER A 272 28.68 -74.69 6.36
C SER A 272 29.40 -73.43 5.88
N ARG A 273 30.18 -73.54 4.79
CA ARG A 273 30.85 -72.38 4.15
C ARG A 273 29.89 -71.32 3.64
N TYR A 274 28.70 -71.70 3.18
CA TYR A 274 27.70 -70.75 2.68
C TYR A 274 26.98 -70.01 3.82
N GLN A 275 26.79 -70.68 4.97
CA GLN A 275 26.15 -70.06 6.14
C GLN A 275 27.02 -68.96 6.77
N GLY A 276 28.34 -69.16 6.84
CA GLY A 276 29.26 -68.14 7.37
C GLY A 276 29.23 -66.81 6.58
N THR A 277 29.01 -66.86 5.26
CA THR A 277 28.90 -65.67 4.41
C THR A 277 27.59 -64.91 4.64
N LEU A 278 26.50 -65.58 5.02
CA LEU A 278 25.21 -64.94 5.32
C LEU A 278 25.25 -64.12 6.61
N ASP A 279 25.87 -64.64 7.66
CA ASP A 279 25.92 -63.96 8.96
C ASP A 279 26.84 -62.73 8.93
N ALA A 280 27.97 -62.82 8.23
CA ALA A 280 28.81 -61.65 7.97
C ALA A 280 28.05 -60.55 7.21
N SER A 281 27.28 -60.93 6.19
CA SER A 281 26.48 -59.98 5.39
C SER A 281 25.37 -59.32 6.19
N ARG A 282 24.70 -60.08 7.08
CA ARG A 282 23.69 -59.56 8.02
C ARG A 282 24.26 -58.48 8.93
N PHE A 283 25.43 -58.73 9.52
CA PHE A 283 26.07 -57.80 10.44
C PHE A 283 26.45 -56.49 9.74
N THR A 284 27.09 -56.56 8.56
CA THR A 284 27.46 -55.37 7.78
C THR A 284 26.23 -54.54 7.39
N ALA A 285 25.13 -55.17 6.98
CA ALA A 285 23.90 -54.48 6.57
C ALA A 285 23.25 -53.68 7.72
N ILE A 286 23.26 -54.22 8.95
CA ILE A 286 22.72 -53.55 10.14
C ILE A 286 23.58 -52.33 10.52
N VAL A 287 24.91 -52.49 10.52
CA VAL A 287 25.85 -51.41 10.89
C VAL A 287 25.70 -50.21 9.94
N VAL A 288 25.67 -50.46 8.62
CA VAL A 288 25.53 -49.38 7.62
C VAL A 288 24.21 -48.62 7.81
N SER A 289 23.11 -49.31 8.11
CA SER A 289 21.80 -48.67 8.31
C SER A 289 21.75 -47.79 9.55
N LEU A 290 22.31 -48.25 10.67
CA LEU A 290 22.42 -47.46 11.90
C LEU A 290 23.25 -46.19 11.67
N LEU A 291 24.35 -46.30 10.93
CA LEU A 291 25.24 -45.19 10.64
C LEU A 291 24.57 -44.14 9.74
N SER A 292 23.81 -44.57 8.72
CA SER A 292 23.03 -43.67 7.87
C SER A 292 21.97 -42.89 8.67
N ILE A 293 21.26 -43.55 9.59
CA ILE A 293 20.25 -42.89 10.45
C ILE A 293 20.90 -41.82 11.35
N LEU A 294 22.06 -42.12 11.95
CA LEU A 294 22.78 -41.19 12.82
C LEU A 294 23.26 -39.94 12.07
N VAL A 295 23.90 -40.13 10.90
CA VAL A 295 24.35 -39.00 10.05
C VAL A 295 23.17 -38.14 9.61
N GLY A 296 22.05 -38.79 9.27
CA GLY A 296 20.80 -38.15 8.92
C GLY A 296 20.22 -37.23 9.98
N LEU A 297 20.08 -37.76 11.19
CA LEU A 297 19.61 -37.00 12.35
C LEU A 297 20.54 -35.83 12.67
N GLY A 298 21.86 -36.00 12.55
CA GLY A 298 22.84 -34.93 12.74
C GLY A 298 22.66 -33.78 11.75
N LEU A 299 22.58 -34.09 10.45
CA LEU A 299 22.34 -33.10 9.40
C LEU A 299 20.99 -32.40 9.56
N ALA A 300 19.92 -33.16 9.84
CA ALA A 300 18.60 -32.61 10.08
C ALA A 300 18.59 -31.63 11.27
N MET A 301 19.33 -31.95 12.35
CA MET A 301 19.43 -31.09 13.53
C MET A 301 20.19 -29.78 13.23
N LEU A 302 21.26 -29.82 12.45
CA LEU A 302 22.02 -28.64 12.04
C LEU A 302 21.17 -27.69 11.19
N ILE A 303 20.50 -28.24 10.16
CA ILE A 303 19.59 -27.48 9.29
C ILE A 303 18.45 -26.87 10.11
N ALA A 304 17.80 -27.67 10.96
CA ALA A 304 16.69 -27.22 11.79
C ALA A 304 17.09 -26.08 12.74
N ARG A 305 18.27 -26.15 13.37
CA ARG A 305 18.79 -25.07 14.22
C ARG A 305 19.08 -23.80 13.44
N HIS A 306 19.69 -23.92 12.26
CA HIS A 306 20.04 -22.78 11.43
C HIS A 306 18.79 -22.01 10.96
N LEU A 307 17.77 -22.70 10.42
CA LEU A 307 16.54 -22.06 9.95
C LEU A 307 15.75 -21.42 11.09
N VAL A 308 15.57 -22.13 12.22
CA VAL A 308 14.74 -21.64 13.33
C VAL A 308 15.34 -20.40 13.98
N ASN A 309 16.66 -20.34 14.16
CA ASN A 309 17.30 -19.15 14.73
C ASN A 309 17.10 -17.92 13.83
N ARG A 310 17.25 -18.06 12.52
CA ARG A 310 17.05 -16.95 11.57
C ARG A 310 15.60 -16.47 11.53
N ILE A 311 14.63 -17.38 11.53
CA ILE A 311 13.20 -17.03 11.63
C ILE A 311 12.91 -16.30 12.95
N ASN A 312 13.47 -16.77 14.07
CA ASN A 312 13.26 -16.12 15.38
C ASN A 312 13.81 -14.69 15.42
N THR A 313 14.92 -14.39 14.73
CA THR A 313 15.43 -13.01 14.60
C THR A 313 14.42 -12.11 13.90
N VAL A 314 13.83 -12.55 12.80
CA VAL A 314 12.81 -11.79 12.07
C VAL A 314 11.55 -11.61 12.94
N VAL A 315 11.08 -12.68 13.60
CA VAL A 315 9.93 -12.62 14.52
C VAL A 315 10.18 -11.67 15.68
N ALA A 316 11.38 -11.67 16.25
CA ALA A 316 11.75 -10.70 17.30
C ALA A 316 11.70 -9.26 16.78
N GLY A 317 12.19 -9.02 15.56
CA GLY A 317 12.08 -7.72 14.89
C GLY A 317 10.63 -7.29 14.69
N VAL A 318 9.78 -8.16 14.13
CA VAL A 318 8.34 -7.90 13.94
C VAL A 318 7.64 -7.62 15.28
N ASN A 319 7.94 -8.39 16.33
CA ASN A 319 7.35 -8.17 17.65
C ASN A 319 7.73 -6.81 18.24
N ARG A 320 8.95 -6.32 18.00
CA ARG A 320 9.35 -4.96 18.41
C ARG A 320 8.55 -3.90 17.66
N VAL A 321 8.38 -4.05 16.35
CA VAL A 321 7.53 -3.16 15.53
C VAL A 321 6.08 -3.17 16.03
N ALA A 322 5.53 -4.34 16.35
CA ALA A 322 4.18 -4.48 16.88
C ALA A 322 3.99 -3.84 18.27
N GLN A 323 5.07 -3.74 19.06
CA GLN A 323 5.09 -3.02 20.34
C GLN A 323 5.34 -1.51 20.18
N GLY A 324 5.44 -1.02 18.94
CA GLY A 324 5.69 0.39 18.63
C GLY A 324 7.17 0.77 18.58
N ASP A 325 8.12 -0.16 18.77
CA ASP A 325 9.55 0.13 18.64
C ASP A 325 9.99 0.11 17.18
N LEU A 326 9.97 1.28 16.54
CA LEU A 326 10.39 1.49 15.15
C LEU A 326 11.88 1.89 15.04
N SER A 327 12.51 2.21 16.17
CA SER A 327 13.90 2.70 16.25
C SER A 327 14.95 1.64 15.90
N ALA A 328 14.67 0.37 16.17
CA ALA A 328 15.63 -0.70 16.00
C ALA A 328 15.61 -1.29 14.58
N ASP A 329 16.80 -1.57 14.04
CA ASP A 329 16.93 -2.24 12.74
C ASP A 329 16.68 -3.74 12.82
N ILE A 330 16.22 -4.32 11.72
CA ILE A 330 16.02 -5.75 11.52
C ILE A 330 17.09 -6.21 10.53
N SER A 331 18.29 -6.54 11.05
CA SER A 331 19.42 -7.01 10.26
C SER A 331 19.52 -8.53 10.25
N LEU A 332 19.50 -9.10 9.04
CA LEU A 332 19.71 -10.51 8.79
C LEU A 332 20.40 -10.66 7.43
N ASP A 333 21.65 -11.10 7.46
CA ASP A 333 22.43 -11.30 6.24
C ASP A 333 22.02 -12.61 5.54
N GLY A 334 22.08 -12.61 4.22
CA GLY A 334 21.79 -13.78 3.37
C GLY A 334 21.11 -13.43 2.05
N CYS A 335 21.01 -14.43 1.18
CA CYS A 335 20.39 -14.34 -0.15
C CYS A 335 19.24 -15.34 -0.32
N ASP A 336 18.65 -15.81 0.79
CA ASP A 336 17.54 -16.76 0.81
C ASP A 336 16.22 -16.09 1.18
N GLU A 337 15.12 -16.84 1.12
CA GLU A 337 13.76 -16.35 1.34
C GLU A 337 13.57 -15.74 2.75
N ILE A 338 14.37 -16.19 3.73
CA ILE A 338 14.35 -15.63 5.09
C ILE A 338 15.00 -14.24 5.11
N ALA A 339 16.10 -14.03 4.37
CA ALA A 339 16.70 -12.71 4.21
C ALA A 339 15.79 -11.75 3.43
N ASP A 340 15.08 -12.25 2.42
CA ASP A 340 14.09 -11.46 1.67
C ASP A 340 12.94 -11.01 2.58
N LEU A 341 12.43 -11.91 3.44
CA LEU A 341 11.44 -11.57 4.46
C LEU A 341 11.96 -10.52 5.45
N ALA A 342 13.22 -10.62 5.89
CA ALA A 342 13.85 -9.64 6.76
C ALA A 342 13.95 -8.26 6.10
N ARG A 343 14.34 -8.19 4.81
CA ARG A 343 14.40 -6.93 4.05
C ARG A 343 13.02 -6.30 3.86
N ALA A 344 12.01 -7.08 3.47
CA ALA A 344 10.64 -6.60 3.33
C ALA A 344 10.10 -6.06 4.67
N THR A 345 10.37 -6.75 5.78
CA THR A 345 9.99 -6.29 7.12
C THR A 345 10.72 -5.02 7.53
N ARG A 346 12.02 -4.89 7.20
CA ARG A 346 12.81 -3.68 7.44
C ARG A 346 12.24 -2.48 6.68
N GLU A 347 11.87 -2.66 5.41
CA GLU A 347 11.26 -1.62 4.58
C GLU A 347 9.90 -1.20 5.14
N MET A 348 9.05 -2.15 5.54
CA MET A 348 7.77 -1.87 6.21
C MET A 348 7.96 -1.05 7.48
N ARG A 349 8.89 -1.44 8.36
CA ARG A 349 9.24 -0.67 9.56
C ARG A 349 9.71 0.74 9.20
N GLY A 350 10.57 0.88 8.20
CA GLY A 350 11.07 2.19 7.74
C GLY A 350 9.93 3.12 7.32
N LYS A 351 9.01 2.63 6.47
CA LYS A 351 7.82 3.39 6.06
C LYS A 351 6.91 3.76 7.24
N LEU A 352 6.74 2.86 8.23
CA LEU A 352 5.98 3.17 9.43
C LEU A 352 6.67 4.22 10.31
N HIS A 353 8.00 4.19 10.40
CA HIS A 353 8.80 5.19 11.11
C HIS A 353 8.63 6.57 10.47
N ASP A 354 8.83 6.65 9.15
CA ASP A 354 8.71 7.90 8.39
C ASP A 354 7.29 8.50 8.52
N LEU A 355 6.25 7.66 8.39
CA LEU A 355 4.86 8.08 8.56
C LEU A 355 4.58 8.60 9.98
N ALA A 356 5.06 7.91 11.01
CA ALA A 356 4.90 8.36 12.39
C ALA A 356 5.66 9.68 12.64
N ALA A 357 6.89 9.82 12.13
CA ALA A 357 7.67 11.04 12.24
C ALA A 357 6.97 12.23 11.53
N GLU A 358 6.42 12.00 10.33
CA GLU A 358 5.69 13.01 9.58
C GLU A 358 4.39 13.43 10.28
N VAL A 359 3.61 12.48 10.82
CA VAL A 359 2.41 12.78 11.61
C VAL A 359 2.75 13.59 12.86
N ARG A 360 3.85 13.26 13.57
CA ARG A 360 4.32 14.05 14.72
C ARG A 360 4.66 15.49 14.33
N ALA A 361 5.42 15.67 13.24
CA ALA A 361 5.81 16.99 12.75
C ALA A 361 4.59 17.81 12.31
N ASN A 362 3.63 17.19 11.62
CA ASN A 362 2.40 17.85 11.19
C ASN A 362 1.48 18.19 12.36
N ALA A 363 1.38 17.33 13.37
CA ALA A 363 0.68 17.65 14.62
C ALA A 363 1.30 18.91 15.27
N ALA A 364 2.62 18.94 15.49
CA ALA A 364 3.29 20.11 16.05
C ALA A 364 3.00 21.40 15.27
N LYS A 365 3.01 21.35 13.92
CA LYS A 365 2.63 22.51 13.08
C LYS A 365 1.17 22.93 13.29
N VAL A 366 0.24 21.98 13.38
CA VAL A 366 -1.18 22.26 13.67
C VAL A 366 -1.35 22.89 15.05
N HIS A 367 -0.60 22.43 16.05
CA HIS A 367 -0.61 23.02 17.39
C HIS A 367 -0.16 24.49 17.37
N THR A 368 1.00 24.78 16.75
CA THR A 368 1.51 26.15 16.62
C THR A 368 0.53 27.04 15.86
N ALA A 369 0.00 26.58 14.72
CA ALA A 369 -0.98 27.32 13.94
C ALA A 369 -2.27 27.59 14.75
N ALA A 370 -2.73 26.63 15.55
CA ALA A 370 -3.87 26.83 16.42
C ALA A 370 -3.60 27.92 17.48
N GLN A 371 -2.40 27.94 18.08
CA GLN A 371 -2.00 28.98 19.03
C GLN A 371 -1.90 30.37 18.39
N GLU A 372 -1.33 30.47 17.19
CA GLU A 372 -1.29 31.73 16.43
C GLU A 372 -2.71 32.24 16.11
N ILE A 373 -3.61 31.34 15.68
CA ILE A 373 -5.02 31.69 15.46
C ILE A 373 -5.67 32.17 16.76
N ALA A 374 -5.40 31.52 17.90
CA ALA A 374 -5.94 31.95 19.20
C ALA A 374 -5.50 33.37 19.56
N GLY A 375 -4.22 33.70 19.39
CA GLY A 375 -3.72 35.06 19.60
C GLY A 375 -4.33 36.09 18.66
N ALA A 376 -4.49 35.75 17.37
CA ALA A 376 -5.13 36.62 16.39
C ALA A 376 -6.61 36.88 16.73
N VAL A 377 -7.32 35.86 17.23
CA VAL A 377 -8.72 35.95 17.66
C VAL A 377 -8.86 36.90 18.86
N GLU A 378 -7.95 36.86 19.83
CA GLU A 378 -7.94 37.80 20.97
C GLU A 378 -7.75 39.25 20.49
N GLY A 379 -6.81 39.48 19.58
CA GLY A 379 -6.60 40.80 18.96
C GLY A 379 -7.85 41.30 18.23
N GLN A 380 -8.48 40.44 17.42
CA GLN A 380 -9.70 40.77 16.69
C GLN A 380 -10.88 41.09 17.64
N ALA A 381 -10.96 40.42 18.80
CA ALA A 381 -12.00 40.66 19.79
C ALA A 381 -11.87 42.06 20.41
N ALA A 382 -10.64 42.48 20.72
CA ALA A 382 -10.36 43.83 21.19
C ALA A 382 -10.77 44.89 20.14
N THR A 383 -10.36 44.69 18.87
CA THR A 383 -10.74 45.60 17.77
C THR A 383 -12.25 45.66 17.56
N SER A 384 -12.97 44.53 17.66
CA SER A 384 -14.44 44.51 17.54
C SER A 384 -15.12 45.31 18.65
N THR A 385 -14.57 45.26 19.86
CA THR A 385 -15.07 46.02 21.02
C THR A 385 -14.81 47.52 20.84
N GLU A 386 -13.59 47.88 20.43
CA GLU A 386 -13.21 49.27 20.14
C GLU A 386 -14.09 49.85 19.03
N MET A 387 -14.31 49.11 17.93
CA MET A 387 -15.21 49.50 16.85
C MET A 387 -16.64 49.76 17.36
N SER A 388 -17.15 48.93 18.27
CA SER A 388 -18.48 49.15 18.86
C SER A 388 -18.55 50.47 19.65
N SER A 389 -17.49 50.81 20.39
CA SER A 389 -17.42 52.09 21.11
C SER A 389 -17.34 53.28 20.16
N SER A 390 -16.49 53.23 19.13
CA SER A 390 -16.37 54.29 18.13
C SER A 390 -17.67 54.50 17.37
N VAL A 391 -18.37 53.43 17.00
CA VAL A 391 -19.67 53.54 16.32
C VAL A 391 -20.72 54.20 17.21
N THR A 392 -20.71 53.91 18.51
CA THR A 392 -21.61 54.56 19.48
C THR A 392 -21.34 56.06 19.58
N GLU A 393 -20.06 56.44 19.65
CA GLU A 393 -19.64 57.84 19.68
C GLU A 393 -20.00 58.60 18.39
N ILE A 394 -19.71 58.01 17.22
CA ILE A 394 -20.07 58.60 15.93
C ILE A 394 -21.60 58.72 15.80
N THR A 395 -22.36 57.75 16.31
CA THR A 395 -23.83 57.84 16.29
C THR A 395 -24.32 59.03 17.11
N SER A 396 -23.78 59.22 18.33
CA SER A 396 -24.12 60.36 19.17
C SER A 396 -23.78 61.70 18.50
N THR A 397 -22.61 61.81 17.89
CA THR A 397 -22.21 63.05 17.18
C THR A 397 -23.08 63.33 15.96
N MET A 398 -23.56 62.30 15.26
CA MET A 398 -24.47 62.47 14.12
C MET A 398 -25.89 62.86 14.57
N GLU A 399 -26.36 62.35 15.70
CA GLU A 399 -27.62 62.80 16.31
C GLU A 399 -27.55 64.28 16.73
N GLU A 400 -26.45 64.70 17.36
CA GLU A 400 -26.20 66.10 17.72
C GLU A 400 -26.10 66.99 16.47
N LEU A 401 -25.42 66.54 15.42
CA LEU A 401 -25.32 67.26 14.15
C LEU A 401 -26.69 67.43 13.46
N SER A 402 -27.56 66.41 13.53
CA SER A 402 -28.93 66.46 12.99
C SER A 402 -29.81 67.45 13.78
N ALA A 403 -29.66 67.49 15.10
CA ALA A 403 -30.32 68.47 15.96
C ALA A 403 -29.85 69.91 15.66
N SER A 404 -28.52 70.12 15.60
CA SER A 404 -27.91 71.40 15.25
C SER A 404 -28.33 71.89 13.87
N SER A 405 -28.38 70.98 12.88
CA SER A 405 -28.90 71.28 11.55
C SER A 405 -30.36 71.75 11.60
N THR A 406 -31.21 71.07 12.37
CA THR A 406 -32.61 71.51 12.53
C THR A 406 -32.69 72.93 13.11
N GLN A 407 -31.88 73.24 14.12
CA GLN A 407 -31.81 74.56 14.72
C GLN A 407 -31.32 75.64 13.74
N ILE A 408 -30.30 75.35 12.92
CA ILE A 408 -29.78 76.29 11.92
C ILE A 408 -30.84 76.56 10.82
N ALA A 409 -31.60 75.55 10.41
CA ALA A 409 -32.70 75.72 9.48
C ALA A 409 -33.80 76.65 10.04
N ASP A 410 -34.18 76.47 11.31
CA ASP A 410 -35.15 77.33 11.99
C ASP A 410 -34.65 78.77 12.14
N HIS A 411 -33.38 78.96 12.53
CA HIS A 411 -32.76 80.28 12.61
C HIS A 411 -32.68 80.97 11.25
N SER A 412 -32.37 80.22 10.18
CA SER A 412 -32.36 80.75 8.81
C SER A 412 -33.74 81.24 8.39
N LYS A 413 -34.81 80.54 8.79
CA LYS A 413 -36.19 80.98 8.56
C LYS A 413 -36.51 82.28 9.29
N SER A 414 -36.04 82.42 10.54
CA SER A 414 -36.17 83.67 11.31
C SER A 414 -35.41 84.84 10.65
N VAL A 415 -34.20 84.60 10.15
CA VAL A 415 -33.43 85.60 9.40
C VAL A 415 -34.16 86.06 8.13
N VAL A 416 -34.80 85.14 7.39
CA VAL A 416 -35.64 85.49 6.23
C VAL A 416 -36.80 86.39 6.64
N GLU A 417 -37.47 86.11 7.76
CA GLU A 417 -38.58 86.92 8.25
C GLU A 417 -38.12 88.35 8.62
N ILE A 418 -37.02 88.47 9.37
CA ILE A 418 -36.43 89.76 9.76
C ILE A 418 -35.96 90.55 8.53
N ALA A 419 -35.33 89.88 7.55
CA ALA A 419 -34.90 90.51 6.31
C ALA A 419 -36.08 91.03 5.48
N ASN A 420 -37.19 90.29 5.41
CA ASN A 420 -38.42 90.75 4.75
C ASN A 420 -39.06 91.95 5.47
N GLN A 421 -39.05 91.96 6.82
CA GLN A 421 -39.51 93.13 7.59
C GLN A 421 -38.63 94.36 7.35
N THR A 422 -37.31 94.17 7.25
CA THR A 422 -36.35 95.23 6.92
C THR A 422 -36.61 95.76 5.50
N LEU A 423 -36.83 94.87 4.54
CA LEU A 423 -37.16 95.22 3.15
C LEU A 423 -38.43 96.08 3.07
N ASP A 424 -39.50 95.68 3.77
CA ASP A 424 -40.76 96.43 3.82
C ASP A 424 -40.58 97.80 4.50
N GLY A 425 -39.89 97.84 5.65
CA GLY A 425 -39.60 99.08 6.38
C GLY A 425 -38.78 100.07 5.55
N SER A 426 -37.71 99.61 4.89
CA SER A 426 -36.87 100.45 4.04
C SER A 426 -37.59 100.92 2.77
N ARG A 427 -38.46 100.10 2.17
CA ARG A 427 -39.31 100.52 1.04
C ARG A 427 -40.27 101.64 1.44
N LYS A 428 -40.98 101.48 2.56
CA LYS A 428 -41.86 102.53 3.13
C LYS A 428 -41.07 103.80 3.46
N GLY A 429 -39.86 103.65 4.00
CA GLY A 429 -38.95 104.78 4.24
C GLY A 429 -38.57 105.50 2.94
N SER A 430 -38.22 104.75 1.89
CA SER A 430 -37.82 105.31 0.58
C SER A 430 -38.98 106.07 -0.07
N GLU A 431 -40.20 105.53 0.00
CA GLU A 431 -41.43 106.21 -0.47
C GLU A 431 -41.72 107.50 0.32
N ALA A 432 -41.55 107.47 1.64
CA ALA A 432 -41.68 108.66 2.48
C ALA A 432 -40.63 109.73 2.10
N MET A 433 -39.38 109.31 1.81
CA MET A 433 -38.33 110.24 1.38
C MET A 433 -38.57 110.82 -0.02
N GLN A 434 -39.12 110.04 -0.95
CA GLN A 434 -39.56 110.58 -2.25
C GLN A 434 -40.65 111.64 -2.07
N THR A 435 -41.57 111.42 -1.12
CA THR A 435 -42.58 112.43 -0.77
C THR A 435 -41.95 113.70 -0.21
N VAL A 436 -40.97 113.58 0.70
CA VAL A 436 -40.22 114.73 1.25
C VAL A 436 -39.45 115.48 0.17
N LEU A 437 -38.81 114.78 -0.76
CA LEU A 437 -38.11 115.39 -1.90
C LEU A 437 -39.07 116.20 -2.78
N GLY A 438 -40.26 115.67 -3.07
CA GLY A 438 -41.32 116.40 -3.77
C GLY A 438 -41.72 117.68 -3.04
N ARG A 439 -41.94 117.59 -1.72
CA ARG A 439 -42.29 118.76 -0.89
C ARG A 439 -41.18 119.80 -0.80
N MET A 440 -39.92 119.37 -0.71
CA MET A 440 -38.77 120.29 -0.74
C MET A 440 -38.67 121.02 -2.07
N ASN A 441 -38.98 120.34 -3.17
CA ASN A 441 -39.05 120.98 -4.47
C ASN A 441 -40.18 122.01 -4.56
N ASP A 442 -41.36 121.72 -4.00
CA ASP A 442 -42.47 122.69 -3.90
C ASP A 442 -42.03 123.93 -3.11
N ILE A 443 -41.46 123.74 -1.91
CA ILE A 443 -40.96 124.83 -1.05
C ILE A 443 -39.88 125.65 -1.76
N ARG A 444 -38.99 125.01 -2.53
CA ARG A 444 -37.97 125.69 -3.34
C ARG A 444 -38.60 126.62 -4.38
N ILE A 445 -39.65 126.16 -5.06
CA ILE A 445 -40.38 126.94 -6.07
C ILE A 445 -41.10 128.12 -5.39
N ASP A 446 -41.79 127.87 -4.27
CA ASP A 446 -42.50 128.92 -3.53
C ASP A 446 -41.53 130.01 -3.03
N ASN A 447 -40.37 129.63 -2.45
CA ASN A 447 -39.37 130.58 -2.00
C ASN A 447 -38.76 131.39 -3.16
N GLN A 448 -38.58 130.77 -4.34
CA GLN A 448 -38.13 131.47 -5.54
C GLN A 448 -39.16 132.48 -6.02
N HIS A 449 -40.46 132.14 -5.97
CA HIS A 449 -41.55 133.07 -6.27
C HIS A 449 -41.59 134.24 -5.29
N SER A 450 -41.51 133.99 -3.98
CA SER A 450 -41.47 135.04 -2.96
C SER A 450 -40.26 135.96 -3.12
N LEU A 451 -39.08 135.42 -3.45
CA LEU A 451 -37.89 136.25 -3.76
C LEU A 451 -38.15 137.20 -4.94
N GLN A 452 -38.83 136.72 -5.99
CA GLN A 452 -39.18 137.55 -7.14
C GLN A 452 -40.13 138.69 -6.76
N GLU A 453 -41.16 138.41 -5.94
CA GLU A 453 -42.10 139.43 -5.44
C GLU A 453 -41.41 140.46 -4.52
N ILE A 454 -40.51 140.01 -3.64
CA ILE A 454 -39.73 140.89 -2.76
C ILE A 454 -38.83 141.83 -3.58
N VAL A 455 -38.16 141.31 -4.62
CA VAL A 455 -37.34 142.11 -5.52
C VAL A 455 -38.20 143.13 -6.27
N GLU A 456 -39.36 142.73 -6.77
CA GLU A 456 -40.31 143.65 -7.43
C GLU A 456 -40.77 144.75 -6.46
N LEU A 457 -41.12 144.42 -5.22
CA LEU A 457 -41.46 145.39 -4.17
C LEU A 457 -40.30 146.36 -3.91
N GLY A 458 -39.06 145.85 -3.89
CA GLY A 458 -37.85 146.67 -3.78
C GLY A 458 -37.71 147.69 -4.91
N THR A 459 -38.01 147.29 -6.15
CA THR A 459 -38.00 148.22 -7.29
C THR A 459 -39.09 149.29 -7.18
N LYS A 460 -40.32 148.92 -6.79
CA LYS A 460 -41.43 149.86 -6.56
C LYS A 460 -41.11 150.83 -5.43
N SER A 461 -40.50 150.36 -4.34
CA SER A 461 -40.08 151.20 -3.21
C SER A 461 -39.03 152.23 -3.62
N LYS A 462 -38.07 151.87 -4.49
CA LYS A 462 -37.08 152.82 -5.06
C LYS A 462 -37.74 153.86 -5.96
N GLN A 463 -38.74 153.45 -6.76
CA GLN A 463 -39.52 154.39 -7.57
C GLN A 463 -40.26 155.41 -6.69
N ILE A 464 -40.84 154.97 -5.57
CA ILE A 464 -41.50 155.88 -4.62
C ILE A 464 -40.49 156.86 -4.00
N SER A 465 -39.31 156.41 -3.56
CA SER A 465 -38.25 157.32 -3.10
C SER A 465 -37.93 158.39 -4.14
N LYS A 466 -37.83 158.00 -5.42
CA LYS A 466 -37.55 158.96 -6.50
C LYS A 466 -38.67 159.98 -6.67
N VAL A 467 -39.91 159.57 -6.50
CA VAL A 467 -41.06 160.49 -6.51
C VAL A 467 -41.00 161.43 -5.30
N MET A 468 -40.64 160.95 -4.11
CA MET A 468 -40.50 161.80 -2.92
C MET A 468 -39.41 162.86 -3.08
N GLU A 469 -38.25 162.52 -3.66
CA GLU A 469 -37.19 163.50 -3.99
C GLU A 469 -37.72 164.63 -4.88
N ILE A 470 -38.54 164.28 -5.88
CA ILE A 470 -39.14 165.26 -6.80
C ILE A 470 -40.15 166.14 -6.05
N ILE A 471 -41.00 165.57 -5.20
CA ILE A 471 -41.98 166.35 -4.42
C ILE A 471 -41.27 167.29 -3.46
N ASN A 472 -40.23 166.83 -2.76
CA ASN A 472 -39.45 167.66 -1.85
C ASN A 472 -38.75 168.80 -2.60
N ALA A 473 -38.16 168.53 -3.76
CA ALA A 473 -37.60 169.57 -4.63
C ALA A 473 -38.65 170.59 -5.10
N VAL A 474 -39.86 170.14 -5.43
CA VAL A 474 -40.99 171.01 -5.78
C VAL A 474 -41.46 171.83 -4.57
N ALA A 475 -41.50 171.24 -3.37
CA ALA A 475 -41.88 171.92 -2.13
C ALA A 475 -40.84 173.00 -1.76
N ASP A 476 -39.54 172.70 -1.83
CA ASP A 476 -38.46 173.67 -1.63
C ASP A 476 -38.50 174.80 -2.66
N GLN A 477 -38.77 174.48 -3.92
CA GLN A 477 -38.94 175.48 -4.98
C GLN A 477 -40.18 176.34 -4.72
N THR A 478 -41.29 175.73 -4.27
CA THR A 478 -42.54 176.44 -3.90
C THR A 478 -42.31 177.34 -2.69
N LYS A 479 -41.54 176.89 -1.70
CA LYS A 479 -41.12 177.65 -0.52
C LYS A 479 -40.27 178.87 -0.91
N LEU A 480 -39.35 178.72 -1.86
CA LEU A 480 -38.58 179.83 -2.42
C LEU A 480 -39.45 180.82 -3.20
N ILE A 481 -40.38 180.33 -4.04
CA ILE A 481 -41.34 181.18 -4.76
C ILE A 481 -42.21 181.95 -3.77
N ALA A 482 -42.73 181.29 -2.75
CA ALA A 482 -43.56 181.89 -1.70
C ALA A 482 -42.76 182.92 -0.88
N PHE A 483 -41.50 182.64 -0.58
CA PHE A 483 -40.61 183.59 0.09
C PHE A 483 -40.37 184.85 -0.76
N ASN A 484 -40.07 184.68 -2.05
CA ASN A 484 -39.89 185.80 -2.98
C ASN A 484 -41.19 186.60 -3.15
N ALA A 485 -42.34 185.93 -3.23
CA ALA A 485 -43.64 186.58 -3.31
C ALA A 485 -44.00 187.35 -2.02
N ALA A 486 -43.67 186.81 -0.84
CA ALA A 486 -43.84 187.51 0.44
C ALA A 486 -42.92 188.73 0.55
N LEU A 487 -41.69 188.63 0.04
CA LEU A 487 -40.73 189.73 -0.01
C LEU A 487 -41.23 190.86 -0.93
N GLU A 488 -41.68 190.54 -2.14
CA GLU A 488 -42.24 191.50 -3.10
C GLU A 488 -43.54 192.14 -2.59
N ALA A 489 -44.39 191.35 -1.91
CA ALA A 489 -45.60 191.85 -1.26
C ALA A 489 -45.32 192.80 -0.09
N SER A 490 -44.21 192.61 0.63
CA SER A 490 -43.73 193.53 1.67
C SER A 490 -43.20 194.84 1.06
N SER A 491 -42.51 194.75 -0.08
CA SER A 491 -42.00 195.89 -0.85
C SER A 491 -43.13 196.79 -1.42
N ALA A 492 -44.30 196.23 -1.72
CA ALA A 492 -45.46 196.95 -2.29
C ALA A 492 -46.32 197.72 -1.27
N GLY A 493 -45.93 197.77 0.02
CA GLY A 493 -46.62 198.57 1.05
C GLY A 493 -48.08 198.14 1.29
N GLU A 494 -49.02 199.10 1.44
CA GLU A 494 -50.40 198.81 1.86
C GLU A 494 -51.18 197.92 0.85
N ALA A 495 -50.86 197.99 -0.44
CA ALA A 495 -51.51 197.19 -1.48
C ALA A 495 -51.10 195.70 -1.45
N GLY A 496 -49.90 195.39 -0.97
CA GLY A 496 -49.34 194.04 -0.92
C GLY A 496 -49.79 193.21 0.29
N LYS A 497 -50.44 193.81 1.28
CA LYS A 497 -50.81 193.17 2.57
C LYS A 497 -51.61 191.87 2.41
N ARG A 498 -52.57 191.82 1.47
CA ARG A 498 -53.36 190.59 1.18
C ARG A 498 -52.53 189.52 0.46
N PHE A 499 -51.62 189.91 -0.44
CA PHE A 499 -50.72 188.99 -1.13
C PHE A 499 -49.66 188.41 -0.18
N SER A 500 -49.17 189.19 0.79
CA SER A 500 -48.22 188.71 1.79
C SER A 500 -48.81 187.61 2.68
N VAL A 501 -50.11 187.69 3.02
CA VAL A 501 -50.81 186.64 3.78
C VAL A 501 -50.91 185.35 2.97
N VAL A 502 -51.28 185.44 1.68
CA VAL A 502 -51.35 184.27 0.78
C VAL A 502 -49.96 183.64 0.59
N ALA A 503 -48.92 184.45 0.38
CA ALA A 503 -47.55 183.97 0.25
C ALA A 503 -47.04 183.29 1.55
N GLY A 504 -47.41 183.83 2.72
CA GLY A 504 -47.14 183.19 4.01
C GLY A 504 -47.83 181.82 4.17
N GLU A 505 -49.08 181.70 3.71
CA GLU A 505 -49.82 180.44 3.75
C GLU A 505 -49.28 179.41 2.75
N ILE A 506 -48.87 179.83 1.54
CA ILE A 506 -48.18 178.95 0.57
C ILE A 506 -46.85 178.47 1.13
N ARG A 507 -46.08 179.34 1.80
CA ARG A 507 -44.83 178.94 2.46
C ARG A 507 -45.09 177.93 3.57
N ARG A 508 -46.09 178.15 4.43
CA ARG A 508 -46.49 177.22 5.49
C ARG A 508 -46.93 175.87 4.94
N LEU A 509 -47.67 175.88 3.82
CA LEU A 509 -48.07 174.66 3.11
C LEU A 509 -46.84 173.94 2.53
N ALA A 510 -45.91 174.66 1.91
CA ALA A 510 -44.66 174.09 1.39
C ALA A 510 -43.81 173.48 2.52
N ASP A 511 -43.68 174.16 3.67
CA ASP A 511 -43.00 173.64 4.86
C ASP A 511 -43.67 172.34 5.36
N SER A 512 -45.01 172.30 5.41
CA SER A 512 -45.77 171.11 5.81
C SER A 512 -45.65 169.95 4.78
N VAL A 513 -45.56 170.27 3.48
CA VAL A 513 -45.30 169.28 2.43
C VAL A 513 -43.89 168.72 2.58
N THR A 514 -42.86 169.56 2.77
CA THR A 514 -41.48 169.12 3.00
C THR A 514 -41.37 168.20 4.23
N GLU A 515 -41.99 168.58 5.35
CA GLU A 515 -42.04 167.77 6.57
C GLU A 515 -42.72 166.41 6.31
N SER A 516 -43.90 166.42 5.69
CA SER A 516 -44.64 165.18 5.37
C SER A 516 -43.88 164.29 4.37
N THR A 517 -43.21 164.88 3.37
CA THR A 517 -42.38 164.10 2.44
C THR A 517 -41.16 163.50 3.11
N SER A 518 -40.56 164.18 4.09
CA SER A 518 -39.43 163.67 4.87
C SER A 518 -39.87 162.49 5.75
N GLU A 519 -41.05 162.57 6.37
CA GLU A 519 -41.64 161.43 7.09
C GLU A 519 -41.88 160.23 6.18
N ILE A 520 -42.47 160.44 4.99
CA ILE A 520 -42.69 159.37 4.01
C ILE A 520 -41.37 158.79 3.53
N GLU A 521 -40.36 159.63 3.23
CA GLU A 521 -39.02 159.19 2.82
C GLU A 521 -38.38 158.30 3.89
N SER A 522 -38.48 158.68 5.17
CA SER A 522 -38.04 157.86 6.31
C SER A 522 -38.75 156.50 6.33
N LYS A 523 -40.08 156.46 6.14
CA LYS A 523 -40.85 155.20 6.05
C LYS A 523 -40.49 154.35 4.86
N ILE A 524 -40.22 154.95 3.71
CA ILE A 524 -39.75 154.22 2.53
C ILE A 524 -38.34 153.67 2.76
N SER A 525 -37.48 154.40 3.46
CA SER A 525 -36.15 153.90 3.88
C SER A 525 -36.28 152.67 4.81
N GLU A 526 -37.16 152.73 5.82
CA GLU A 526 -37.47 151.59 6.70
C GLU A 526 -37.98 150.36 5.90
N ILE A 527 -38.81 150.58 4.85
CA ILE A 527 -39.30 149.53 3.96
C ILE A 527 -38.16 148.94 3.12
N GLN A 528 -37.28 149.77 2.54
CA GLN A 528 -36.14 149.30 1.77
C GLN A 528 -35.16 148.46 2.61
N ASP A 529 -34.88 148.89 3.83
CA ASP A 529 -34.08 148.13 4.79
C ASP A 529 -34.73 146.78 5.13
N SER A 530 -36.05 146.77 5.32
CA SER A 530 -36.83 145.55 5.56
C SER A 530 -36.78 144.60 4.35
N ILE A 531 -36.88 145.12 3.14
CA ILE A 531 -36.75 144.35 1.87
C ILE A 531 -35.35 143.74 1.75
N ASN A 532 -34.29 144.50 2.02
CA ASN A 532 -32.92 143.99 2.02
C ASN A 532 -32.74 142.83 3.02
N ARG A 533 -33.30 142.95 4.23
CA ARG A 533 -33.29 141.87 5.22
C ARG A 533 -34.08 140.65 4.76
N LEU A 534 -35.23 140.85 4.11
CA LEU A 534 -36.05 139.79 3.53
C LEU A 534 -35.31 139.02 2.44
N VAL A 535 -34.61 139.71 1.52
CA VAL A 535 -33.77 139.08 0.49
C VAL A 535 -32.71 138.18 1.11
N ILE A 536 -31.91 138.71 2.05
CA ILE A 536 -30.87 137.93 2.75
C ILE A 536 -31.48 136.71 3.46
N THR A 537 -32.63 136.88 4.12
CA THR A 537 -33.31 135.78 4.82
C THR A 537 -33.82 134.72 3.86
N SER A 538 -34.39 135.11 2.72
CA SER A 538 -34.88 134.19 1.69
C SER A 538 -33.77 133.50 0.90
N GLU A 539 -32.63 134.15 0.66
CA GLU A 539 -31.43 133.50 0.10
C GLU A 539 -30.86 132.47 1.07
N LYS A 540 -30.79 132.81 2.36
CA LYS A 540 -30.43 131.84 3.41
C LYS A 540 -31.43 130.69 3.46
N GLY A 541 -32.72 130.97 3.31
CA GLY A 541 -33.78 129.97 3.19
C GLY A 541 -33.58 129.04 1.98
N ALA A 542 -33.25 129.59 0.81
CA ALA A 542 -32.94 128.82 -0.39
C ALA A 542 -31.76 127.86 -0.19
N SER A 543 -30.70 128.33 0.47
CA SER A 543 -29.55 127.48 0.84
C SER A 543 -29.96 126.36 1.81
N GLY A 544 -30.79 126.66 2.81
CA GLY A 544 -31.35 125.66 3.73
C GLY A 544 -32.21 124.60 3.02
N ILE A 545 -33.05 125.00 2.06
CA ILE A 545 -33.87 124.08 1.25
C ILE A 545 -32.98 123.19 0.37
N ALA A 546 -31.94 123.75 -0.25
CA ALA A 546 -30.99 122.99 -1.06
C ALA A 546 -30.24 121.93 -0.21
N ALA A 547 -29.77 122.31 0.98
CA ALA A 547 -29.17 121.38 1.92
C ALA A 547 -30.14 120.29 2.38
N GLY A 548 -31.39 120.65 2.68
CA GLY A 548 -32.45 119.70 3.04
C GLY A 548 -32.78 118.72 1.91
N THR A 549 -32.80 119.20 0.66
CA THR A 549 -32.99 118.37 -0.54
C THR A 549 -31.85 117.38 -0.71
N ALA A 550 -30.60 117.84 -0.59
CA ALA A 550 -29.42 116.99 -0.72
C ALA A 550 -29.37 115.91 0.39
N ALA A 551 -29.64 116.27 1.65
CA ALA A 551 -29.72 115.32 2.76
C ALA A 551 -30.83 114.29 2.57
N SER A 552 -31.98 114.73 2.05
CA SER A 552 -33.12 113.85 1.76
C SER A 552 -32.81 112.86 0.63
N ALA A 553 -32.13 113.31 -0.42
CA ALA A 553 -31.72 112.45 -1.54
C ALA A 553 -30.72 111.38 -1.06
N ASN A 554 -29.71 111.78 -0.29
CA ASN A 554 -28.73 110.85 0.27
C ASN A 554 -29.38 109.81 1.21
N THR A 555 -30.38 110.23 1.99
CA THR A 555 -31.15 109.31 2.84
C THR A 555 -31.94 108.30 2.01
N ALA A 556 -32.54 108.72 0.89
CA ALA A 556 -33.24 107.83 -0.03
C ALA A 556 -32.28 106.80 -0.67
N ASP A 557 -31.07 107.21 -1.05
CA ASP A 557 -30.04 106.31 -1.58
C ASP A 557 -29.63 105.25 -0.56
N HIS A 558 -29.35 105.64 0.69
CA HIS A 558 -29.06 104.69 1.77
C HIS A 558 -30.20 103.71 2.06
N LEU A 559 -31.46 104.15 1.95
CA LEU A 559 -32.62 103.26 2.11
C LEU A 559 -32.68 102.22 0.98
N ASN A 560 -32.33 102.60 -0.25
CA ASN A 560 -32.23 101.66 -1.37
C ASN A 560 -31.06 100.67 -1.20
N GLU A 561 -29.92 101.11 -0.64
CA GLU A 561 -28.82 100.21 -0.27
C GLU A 561 -29.27 99.16 0.76
N ILE A 562 -30.05 99.57 1.77
CA ILE A 562 -30.62 98.64 2.77
C ILE A 562 -31.59 97.65 2.12
N VAL A 563 -32.43 98.09 1.17
CA VAL A 563 -33.32 97.21 0.39
C VAL A 563 -32.53 96.12 -0.32
N ASN A 564 -31.44 96.48 -1.00
CA ASN A 564 -30.58 95.52 -1.69
C ASN A 564 -29.89 94.56 -0.71
N ALA A 565 -29.36 95.08 0.39
CA ALA A 565 -28.72 94.26 1.44
C ALA A 565 -29.70 93.27 2.09
N ALA A 566 -30.93 93.69 2.38
CA ALA A 566 -31.98 92.83 2.92
C ALA A 566 -32.38 91.72 1.92
N SER A 567 -32.44 92.04 0.63
CA SER A 567 -32.69 91.04 -0.41
C SER A 567 -31.55 90.01 -0.50
N HIS A 568 -30.29 90.44 -0.42
CA HIS A 568 -29.15 89.52 -0.40
C HIS A 568 -29.16 88.62 0.84
N THR A 569 -29.44 89.18 2.02
CA THR A 569 -29.58 88.44 3.28
C THR A 569 -30.67 87.37 3.17
N THR A 570 -31.81 87.69 2.56
CA THR A 570 -32.91 86.74 2.33
C THR A 570 -32.46 85.54 1.49
N ASN A 571 -31.80 85.79 0.36
CA ASN A 571 -31.29 84.74 -0.53
C ASN A 571 -30.24 83.86 0.16
N ALA A 572 -29.31 84.48 0.89
CA ALA A 572 -28.28 83.76 1.63
C ALA A 572 -28.89 82.86 2.71
N ALA A 573 -29.86 83.37 3.49
CA ALA A 573 -30.53 82.59 4.52
C ALA A 573 -31.33 81.41 3.94
N GLN A 574 -31.99 81.58 2.79
CA GLN A 574 -32.66 80.47 2.09
C GLN A 574 -31.66 79.39 1.64
N GLN A 575 -30.50 79.79 1.11
CA GLN A 575 -29.47 78.85 0.69
C GLN A 575 -28.85 78.09 1.87
N ILE A 576 -28.65 78.76 3.01
CA ILE A 576 -28.23 78.12 4.27
C ILE A 576 -29.28 77.07 4.68
N SER A 577 -30.56 77.45 4.74
CA SER A 577 -31.66 76.53 5.09
C SER A 577 -31.66 75.27 4.21
N LEU A 578 -31.51 75.42 2.89
CA LEU A 578 -31.44 74.28 1.96
C LEU A 578 -30.22 73.38 2.22
N SER A 579 -29.04 73.98 2.40
CA SER A 579 -27.79 73.25 2.66
C SER A 579 -27.86 72.48 3.98
N THR A 580 -28.49 73.09 4.99
CA THR A 580 -28.70 72.48 6.30
C THR A 580 -29.72 71.34 6.26
N GLN A 581 -30.77 71.44 5.42
CA GLN A 581 -31.70 70.33 5.18
C GLN A 581 -31.00 69.14 4.51
N GLN A 582 -30.05 69.40 3.60
CA GLN A 582 -29.20 68.38 3.00
C GLN A 582 -28.26 67.75 4.05
N GLN A 583 -27.63 68.55 4.91
CA GLN A 583 -26.80 68.05 6.02
C GLN A 583 -27.59 67.11 6.93
N LYS A 584 -28.82 67.49 7.33
CA LYS A 584 -29.70 66.63 8.13
C LYS A 584 -29.98 65.29 7.45
N THR A 585 -30.24 65.31 6.15
CA THR A 585 -30.47 64.08 5.37
C THR A 585 -29.22 63.21 5.34
N ALA A 586 -28.05 63.81 5.11
CA ALA A 586 -26.77 63.11 5.11
C ALA A 586 -26.45 62.50 6.50
N SER A 587 -26.66 63.25 7.60
CA SER A 587 -26.48 62.75 8.96
C SER A 587 -27.36 61.54 9.23
N ASN A 588 -28.63 61.57 8.82
CA ASN A 588 -29.53 60.41 8.97
C ASN A 588 -29.05 59.20 8.16
N GLN A 589 -28.52 59.40 6.95
CA GLN A 589 -27.94 58.32 6.14
C GLN A 589 -26.70 57.72 6.80
N VAL A 590 -25.83 58.55 7.40
CA VAL A 590 -24.68 58.06 8.17
C VAL A 590 -25.13 57.22 9.36
N VAL A 591 -26.17 57.63 10.10
CA VAL A 591 -26.73 56.85 11.22
C VAL A 591 -27.24 55.48 10.74
N VAL A 592 -27.88 55.40 9.57
CA VAL A 592 -28.30 54.12 8.99
C VAL A 592 -27.09 53.24 8.67
N ALA A 593 -26.05 53.78 8.05
CA ALA A 593 -24.82 53.03 7.75
C ALA A 593 -24.10 52.55 9.03
N LEU A 594 -24.10 53.36 10.09
CA LEU A 594 -23.52 52.98 11.39
C LEU A 594 -24.27 51.79 12.01
N ARG A 595 -25.59 51.70 11.87
CA ARG A 595 -26.37 50.53 12.32
C ARG A 595 -25.97 49.24 11.60
N GLU A 596 -25.68 49.32 10.30
CA GLU A 596 -25.15 48.19 9.55
C GLU A 596 -23.77 47.76 10.07
N ILE A 597 -22.91 48.73 10.41
CA ILE A 597 -21.59 48.46 11.02
C ILE A 597 -21.76 47.78 12.40
N VAL A 598 -22.71 48.21 13.23
CA VAL A 598 -23.02 47.50 14.50
C VAL A 598 -23.41 46.05 14.23
N GLY A 599 -24.27 45.81 13.23
CA GLY A 599 -24.67 44.46 12.83
C GLY A 599 -23.48 43.61 12.38
N ALA A 600 -22.59 44.16 11.55
CA ALA A 600 -21.37 43.51 11.09
C ALA A 600 -20.38 43.24 12.24
N SER A 601 -20.23 44.17 13.19
CA SER A 601 -19.40 43.99 14.39
C SER A 601 -19.95 42.88 15.28
N SER A 602 -21.28 42.83 15.49
CA SER A 602 -21.92 41.74 16.24
C SER A 602 -21.68 40.37 15.59
N HIS A 603 -21.79 40.29 14.26
CA HIS A 603 -21.50 39.06 13.53
C HIS A 603 -20.02 38.67 13.60
N THR A 604 -19.13 39.66 13.59
CA THR A 604 -17.68 39.46 13.79
C THR A 604 -17.40 38.89 15.17
N ALA A 605 -18.00 39.44 16.23
CA ALA A 605 -17.88 38.93 17.59
C ALA A 605 -18.32 37.45 17.72
N GLN A 606 -19.43 37.08 17.09
CA GLN A 606 -19.88 35.68 17.03
C GLN A 606 -18.88 34.78 16.29
N SER A 607 -18.32 35.28 15.18
CA SER A 607 -17.33 34.55 14.38
C SER A 607 -16.04 34.32 15.16
N ILE A 608 -15.58 35.32 15.91
CA ILE A 608 -14.43 35.24 16.82
C ILE A 608 -14.65 34.12 17.85
N THR A 609 -15.82 34.07 18.50
CA THR A 609 -16.13 32.99 19.46
C THR A 609 -16.05 31.61 18.80
N ARG A 610 -16.56 31.47 17.56
CA ARG A 610 -16.52 30.21 16.83
C ARG A 610 -15.10 29.81 16.42
N ILE A 611 -14.29 30.74 15.93
CA ILE A 611 -12.89 30.49 15.56
C ILE A 611 -12.06 30.14 16.80
N SER A 612 -12.31 30.81 17.94
CA SER A 612 -11.69 30.47 19.23
C SER A 612 -11.94 29.01 19.60
N GLN A 613 -13.20 28.55 19.49
CA GLN A 613 -13.55 27.16 19.76
C GLN A 613 -12.87 26.19 18.79
N ILE A 614 -12.85 26.50 17.49
CA ILE A 614 -12.18 25.67 16.47
C ILE A 614 -10.67 25.57 16.74
N SER A 615 -10.02 26.68 17.08
CA SER A 615 -8.60 26.70 17.46
C SER A 615 -8.35 25.81 18.68
N LYS A 616 -9.21 25.88 19.71
CA LYS A 616 -9.13 25.03 20.88
C LYS A 616 -9.28 23.54 20.53
N ASP A 617 -10.23 23.21 19.65
CA ASP A 617 -10.45 21.84 19.18
C ASP A 617 -9.26 21.33 18.35
N MET A 618 -8.67 22.17 17.49
CA MET A 618 -7.46 21.85 16.71
C MET A 618 -6.26 21.59 17.62
N SER A 619 -6.06 22.44 18.63
CA SER A 619 -5.00 22.26 19.63
C SER A 619 -5.17 20.94 20.39
N GLY A 620 -6.41 20.61 20.79
CA GLY A 620 -6.75 19.35 21.43
C GLY A 620 -6.54 18.13 20.52
N LEU A 621 -6.94 18.21 19.25
CA LEU A 621 -6.72 17.15 18.27
C LEU A 621 -5.23 16.92 18.01
N SER A 622 -4.46 17.98 17.88
CA SER A 622 -3.01 17.91 17.73
C SER A 622 -2.34 17.23 18.91
N ALA A 623 -2.67 17.63 20.14
CA ALA A 623 -2.13 17.00 21.35
C ALA A 623 -2.49 15.50 21.40
N ARG A 624 -3.69 15.13 20.95
CA ARG A 624 -4.11 13.72 20.86
C ARG A 624 -3.33 12.94 19.78
N LEU A 625 -3.07 13.55 18.62
CA LEU A 625 -2.23 12.95 17.58
C LEU A 625 -0.79 12.75 18.07
N GLU A 626 -0.25 13.74 18.77
CA GLU A 626 1.08 13.64 19.39
C GLU A 626 1.14 12.48 20.40
N GLU A 627 0.14 12.33 21.28
CA GLU A 627 0.09 11.21 22.23
C GLU A 627 -0.04 9.85 21.53
N LEU A 628 -0.85 9.76 20.46
CA LEU A 628 -0.97 8.54 19.66
C LEU A 628 0.36 8.17 18.99
N VAL A 629 1.08 9.15 18.45
CA VAL A 629 2.39 8.92 17.83
C VAL A 629 3.46 8.62 18.88
N ARG A 630 3.34 9.13 20.11
CA ARG A 630 4.27 8.85 21.21
C ARG A 630 4.32 7.37 21.61
N GLN A 631 3.31 6.59 21.24
CA GLN A 631 3.33 5.12 21.38
C GLN A 631 4.39 4.47 20.47
N PHE A 632 4.80 5.15 19.39
CA PHE A 632 5.88 4.71 18.52
C PHE A 632 7.21 5.28 19.00
N LYS A 633 8.15 4.39 19.34
CA LYS A 633 9.53 4.76 19.62
C LYS A 633 10.26 4.98 18.30
N LEU A 634 10.44 6.24 17.93
CA LEU A 634 11.25 6.65 16.80
C LEU A 634 12.71 6.69 17.23
N SER A 635 13.63 6.33 16.34
CA SER A 635 15.04 6.68 16.53
C SER A 635 15.15 8.20 16.42
N ASP A 636 15.85 8.82 17.37
CA ASP A 636 16.28 10.21 17.22
C ASP A 636 17.24 10.23 16.03
N THR A 637 16.76 10.73 14.90
CA THR A 637 17.63 11.25 13.85
C THR A 637 18.19 12.57 14.38
N ASP A 638 19.49 12.61 14.60
CA ASP A 638 20.26 13.86 14.66
C ASP A 638 19.88 14.81 13.51
#